data_AF-A0A2H3EDP9-F1
#
_entry.id   AF-A0A2H3EDP9-F1
#
_cell.length_a   1.000
_cell.length_b   1.000
_cell.length_c   1.000
_cell.angle_alpha   90.00
_cell.angle_beta   90.00
_cell.angle_gamma   90.00
#
_symmetry.space_group_name_H-M   'P 1'
#
loop_
_entity.id
_entity.type
_entity.pdbx_description
1 polymer ?
#
loop_
_entity_poly.entity_id
_entity_poly.type
_entity_poly.pdbx_seq_one_letter_code
_entity_poly.pdbx_strand_id
1 'polypeptide(L)'
;MADEQAPYALCDVPTVVGEPGDYAESFYWDMAITHNCYLRGFNSAYINAPKVTPKDETSFMGYCLVMTQALKEHHDMEEEVVFPVLEQKLDMHNNEEQHKAFLPQMFEFNEYCTKVRAQKEKYDAMKFRTLLRGFADNGAQHLLDEVLLSFR
;
A
#
# COMPACT_ATOMS: atom_id res chain seq x y z
N MET A 1 -18.67 14.78 -5.86
CA MET A 1 -19.03 14.65 -4.44
C MET A 1 -18.59 13.28 -3.88
N ALA A 2 -18.79 12.15 -4.58
CA ALA A 2 -18.19 10.86 -4.19
C ALA A 2 -16.70 10.72 -4.58
N ASP A 3 -16.28 11.31 -5.71
CA ASP A 3 -14.92 11.16 -6.28
C ASP A 3 -13.80 11.91 -5.54
N GLU A 4 -14.13 12.65 -4.47
CA GLU A 4 -13.18 13.42 -3.66
C GLU A 4 -12.89 12.76 -2.30
N GLN A 5 -13.61 11.70 -1.93
CA GLN A 5 -13.38 11.00 -0.68
C GLN A 5 -12.29 9.94 -0.83
N ALA A 6 -11.41 9.86 0.17
CA ALA A 6 -10.40 8.81 0.27
C ALA A 6 -11.10 7.44 0.39
N PRO A 7 -10.84 6.48 -0.52
CA PRO A 7 -11.51 5.18 -0.51
C PRO A 7 -11.06 4.23 0.62
N TYR A 8 -9.85 4.41 1.16
CA TYR A 8 -9.26 3.48 2.12
C TYR A 8 -9.14 4.09 3.51
N ALA A 9 -9.59 3.34 4.51
CA ALA A 9 -9.39 3.68 5.91
C ALA A 9 -7.89 3.62 6.27
N LEU A 10 -7.54 4.24 7.39
CA LEU A 10 -6.19 4.24 7.95
C LEU A 10 -6.14 3.25 9.12
N CYS A 11 -4.98 2.67 9.38
CA CYS A 11 -4.73 1.91 10.60
C CYS A 11 -4.88 2.83 11.81
N ASP A 12 -5.48 2.34 12.88
CA ASP A 12 -5.48 3.03 14.17
C ASP A 12 -4.05 3.05 14.72
N VAL A 13 -3.58 4.24 15.13
CA VAL A 13 -2.27 4.42 15.75
C VAL A 13 -2.47 4.99 17.15
N PRO A 14 -1.87 4.39 18.20
CA PRO A 14 -1.95 4.93 19.54
C PRO A 14 -1.36 6.34 19.64
N THR A 15 -1.98 7.21 20.44
CA THR A 15 -1.55 8.60 20.65
C THR A 15 -0.70 8.79 21.90
N VAL A 16 -0.40 7.71 22.62
CA VAL A 16 0.40 7.70 23.85
C VAL A 16 1.82 7.26 23.53
N VAL A 17 2.77 7.51 24.44
CA VAL A 17 4.14 6.98 24.33
C VAL A 17 4.13 5.59 24.95
N GLY A 18 4.76 4.62 24.28
CA GLY A 18 4.71 3.21 24.65
C GLY A 18 5.55 2.98 25.89
N GLU A 19 5.32 1.85 26.56
CA GLU A 19 6.11 1.53 27.74
C GLU A 19 7.56 1.20 27.32
N PRO A 20 8.59 1.85 27.90
CA PRO A 20 9.97 1.58 27.55
C PRO A 20 10.33 0.10 27.72
N GLY A 21 10.75 -0.54 26.62
CA GLY A 21 11.12 -1.96 26.61
C GLY A 21 10.01 -2.91 26.17
N ASP A 22 8.81 -2.41 25.86
CA ASP A 22 7.80 -3.20 25.15
C ASP A 22 8.08 -3.19 23.64
N TYR A 23 8.88 -4.16 23.20
CA TYR A 23 9.26 -4.32 21.79
C TYR A 23 8.10 -4.80 20.91
N ALA A 24 7.11 -5.48 21.48
CA ALA A 24 5.94 -5.94 20.72
C ALA A 24 5.02 -4.75 20.43
N GLU A 25 4.77 -3.89 21.42
CA GLU A 25 4.03 -2.65 21.23
C GLU A 25 4.75 -1.71 20.24
N SER A 26 6.07 -1.55 20.38
CA SER A 26 6.86 -0.72 19.45
C SER A 26 6.77 -1.24 18.01
N PHE A 27 6.88 -2.55 17.82
CA PHE A 27 6.77 -3.18 16.50
C PHE A 27 5.38 -2.98 15.89
N TYR A 28 4.31 -3.16 16.67
CA TYR A 28 2.94 -2.87 16.25
C TYR A 28 2.79 -1.42 15.76
N TRP A 29 3.42 -0.45 16.42
CA TRP A 29 3.35 0.96 16.02
C TRP A 29 4.10 1.22 14.72
N ASP A 30 5.31 0.67 14.59
CA ASP A 30 6.11 0.82 13.38
C ASP A 30 5.36 0.25 12.17
N MET A 31 4.71 -0.91 12.33
CA MET A 31 3.84 -1.52 11.31
C MET A 31 2.66 -0.60 10.97
N ALA A 32 1.87 -0.18 11.97
CA ALA A 32 0.70 0.65 11.76
C ALA A 32 1.03 2.00 11.10
N ILE A 33 2.16 2.62 11.46
CA ILE A 33 2.62 3.89 10.89
C ILE A 33 3.11 3.69 9.45
N THR A 34 3.88 2.63 9.20
CA THR A 34 4.39 2.31 7.86
C THR A 34 3.24 2.01 6.90
N HIS A 35 2.27 1.18 7.31
CA HIS A 35 1.07 0.88 6.53
C HIS A 35 0.26 2.13 6.20
N ASN A 36 0.18 3.03 7.17
CA ASN A 36 -0.47 4.31 7.02
C ASN A 36 0.18 5.23 5.97
N CYS A 37 1.46 5.06 5.65
CA CYS A 37 2.12 5.72 4.52
C CYS A 37 1.59 5.18 3.19
N TYR A 38 1.45 3.86 3.04
CA TYR A 38 0.92 3.23 1.82
C TYR A 38 -0.55 3.53 1.59
N LEU A 39 -1.39 3.43 2.64
CA LEU A 39 -2.81 3.76 2.56
C LEU A 39 -3.03 5.23 2.17
N ARG A 40 -2.23 6.15 2.72
CA ARG A 40 -2.21 7.56 2.27
C ARG A 40 -1.75 7.69 0.82
N GLY A 41 -0.77 6.89 0.41
CA GLY A 41 -0.34 6.78 -0.97
C GLY A 41 -1.49 6.46 -1.91
N PHE A 42 -2.19 5.35 -1.68
CA PHE A 42 -3.32 4.89 -2.48
C PHE A 42 -4.44 5.94 -2.53
N ASN A 43 -4.80 6.49 -1.37
CA ASN A 43 -5.82 7.52 -1.26
C ASN A 43 -5.45 8.78 -2.05
N SER A 44 -4.21 9.25 -1.92
CA SER A 44 -3.76 10.44 -2.62
C SER A 44 -3.67 10.22 -4.13
N ALA A 45 -3.23 9.04 -4.58
CA ALA A 45 -3.21 8.66 -5.99
C ALA A 45 -4.64 8.64 -6.57
N TYR A 46 -5.59 8.05 -5.85
CA TYR A 46 -7.00 8.00 -6.25
C TYR A 46 -7.61 9.41 -6.36
N ILE A 47 -7.43 10.25 -5.34
CA ILE A 47 -8.00 11.61 -5.28
C ILE A 47 -7.39 12.53 -6.34
N ASN A 48 -6.09 12.41 -6.61
CA ASN A 48 -5.39 13.32 -7.51
C ASN A 48 -5.42 12.89 -8.98
N ALA A 49 -5.71 11.62 -9.28
CA ALA A 49 -5.83 11.13 -10.66
C ALA A 49 -6.62 12.06 -11.62
N PRO A 50 -7.84 12.53 -11.31
CA PRO A 50 -8.59 13.41 -12.22
C PRO A 50 -8.04 14.85 -12.29
N LYS A 51 -7.10 15.22 -11.41
CA LYS A 51 -6.50 16.56 -11.32
C LYS A 51 -5.17 16.66 -12.08
N VAL A 52 -4.63 15.52 -12.52
CA VAL A 52 -3.37 15.44 -13.28
C VAL A 52 -3.54 16.16 -14.61
N THR A 53 -2.67 17.14 -14.87
CA THR A 53 -2.58 17.79 -16.18
C THR A 53 -1.46 17.16 -17.01
N PRO A 54 -1.40 17.38 -18.33
CA PRO A 54 -0.36 16.78 -19.18
C PRO A 54 1.08 17.06 -18.74
N LYS A 55 1.34 18.19 -18.06
CA LYS A 55 2.66 18.52 -17.51
C LYS A 55 3.02 17.74 -16.25
N ASP A 56 2.03 17.16 -15.56
CA ASP A 56 2.20 16.46 -14.30
C ASP A 56 2.33 14.93 -14.50
N GLU A 57 1.87 14.40 -15.65
CA GLU A 57 1.78 12.95 -15.92
C GLU A 57 3.07 12.19 -15.60
N THR A 58 4.23 12.64 -16.11
CA THR A 58 5.51 11.96 -15.87
C THR A 58 5.85 11.86 -14.39
N SER A 59 5.70 12.96 -13.64
CA SER A 59 6.00 13.01 -12.21
C SER A 59 4.99 12.22 -11.40
N PHE A 60 3.70 12.29 -11.76
CA PHE A 60 2.64 11.56 -11.08
C PHE A 60 2.77 10.05 -11.27
N MET A 61 3.09 9.58 -12.48
CA MET A 61 3.40 8.16 -12.71
C MET A 61 4.66 7.72 -11.96
N GLY A 62 5.68 8.58 -11.90
CA GLY A 62 6.88 8.33 -11.10
C GLY A 62 6.57 8.16 -9.62
N TYR A 63 5.73 9.04 -9.06
CA TYR A 63 5.23 8.93 -7.68
C TYR A 63 4.53 7.59 -7.43
N CYS A 64 3.62 7.18 -8.33
CA CYS A 64 2.87 5.93 -8.19
C CYS A 64 3.78 4.69 -8.25
N LEU A 65 4.79 4.71 -9.13
CA LEU A 65 5.76 3.62 -9.25
C LEU A 65 6.66 3.50 -8.01
N VAL A 66 7.07 4.62 -7.41
CA VAL A 66 7.85 4.59 -6.16
C VAL A 66 6.99 4.08 -5.01
N MET A 67 5.72 4.49 -4.94
CA MET A 67 4.77 4.01 -3.93
C MET A 67 4.60 2.48 -3.99
N THR A 68 4.38 1.90 -5.17
CA THR A 68 4.21 0.44 -5.31
C THR A 68 5.53 -0.31 -5.13
N GLN A 69 6.66 0.26 -5.54
CA GLN A 69 7.97 -0.32 -5.28
C GLN A 69 8.25 -0.39 -3.77
N ALA A 70 8.00 0.69 -3.03
CA ALA A 70 8.19 0.73 -1.59
C ALA A 70 7.25 -0.23 -0.83
N LEU A 71 6.03 -0.43 -1.33
CA LEU A 71 5.12 -1.46 -0.78
C LEU A 71 5.68 -2.87 -1.01
N LYS A 72 6.18 -3.14 -2.22
CA LYS A 72 6.78 -4.44 -2.54
C LYS A 72 8.01 -4.72 -1.66
N GLU A 73 8.92 -3.75 -1.52
CA GLU A 73 10.13 -3.90 -0.69
C GLU A 73 9.78 -4.13 0.78
N HIS A 74 8.70 -3.51 1.28
CA HIS A 74 8.18 -3.75 2.62
C HIS A 74 7.71 -5.20 2.80
N HIS A 75 6.85 -5.70 1.91
CA HIS A 75 6.39 -7.09 1.98
C HIS A 75 7.52 -8.12 1.73
N ASP A 76 8.48 -7.82 0.84
CA ASP A 76 9.65 -8.67 0.64
C ASP A 76 10.47 -8.77 1.95
N MET A 77 10.67 -7.65 2.66
CA MET A 77 11.37 -7.61 3.94
C MET A 77 10.60 -8.39 5.02
N GLU A 78 9.27 -8.32 5.02
CA GLU A 78 8.44 -9.13 5.91
C GLU A 78 8.64 -10.62 5.69
N GLU A 79 8.48 -11.09 4.44
CA GLU A 79 8.61 -12.51 4.10
C GLU A 79 10.04 -13.03 4.31
N GLU A 80 11.06 -12.22 4.00
CA GLU A 80 12.46 -12.63 4.10
C GLU A 80 13.03 -12.58 5.53
N VAL A 81 12.51 -11.69 6.38
CA VAL A 81 13.14 -11.37 7.68
C VAL A 81 12.16 -11.43 8.85
N VAL A 82 10.97 -10.82 8.73
CA VAL A 82 10.04 -10.65 9.87
C VAL A 82 9.25 -11.93 10.12
N PHE A 83 8.57 -12.47 9.11
CA PHE A 83 7.72 -13.64 9.22
C PHE A 83 8.48 -14.85 9.75
N PRO A 84 9.72 -15.17 9.31
CA PRO A 84 10.50 -16.27 9.88
C PRO A 84 10.75 -16.16 11.40
N VAL A 85 10.81 -14.94 11.94
CA VAL A 85 10.94 -14.71 13.39
C VAL A 85 9.60 -14.87 14.09
N LEU A 86 8.53 -14.32 13.52
CA LEU A 86 7.18 -14.39 14.07
C LEU A 86 6.58 -15.79 14.03
N GLU A 87 6.89 -16.57 13.00
CA GLU A 87 6.43 -17.95 12.79
C GLU A 87 6.85 -18.92 13.91
N GLN A 88 7.81 -18.52 14.74
CA GLN A 88 8.13 -19.25 15.96
C GLN A 88 6.96 -19.28 16.97
N LYS A 89 6.00 -18.37 16.84
CA LYS A 89 4.89 -18.16 17.78
C LYS A 89 3.53 -17.89 17.13
N LEU A 90 3.50 -17.40 15.90
CA LEU A 90 2.30 -16.97 15.18
C LEU A 90 2.22 -17.67 13.81
N ASP A 91 1.03 -17.83 13.26
CA ASP A 91 0.86 -18.32 11.88
C ASP A 91 0.79 -17.13 10.92
N MET A 92 1.74 -17.05 9.99
CA MET A 92 1.85 -15.95 9.02
C MET A 92 1.32 -16.33 7.63
N HIS A 93 0.84 -17.57 7.43
CA HIS A 93 0.43 -18.06 6.11
C HIS A 93 -0.66 -17.21 5.47
N ASN A 94 -1.63 -16.72 6.25
CA ASN A 94 -2.69 -15.85 5.74
C ASN A 94 -2.13 -14.52 5.20
N ASN A 95 -1.11 -13.94 5.84
CA ASN A 95 -0.50 -12.69 5.39
C ASN A 95 0.23 -12.90 4.05
N GLU A 96 0.98 -13.99 3.91
CA GLU A 96 1.61 -14.34 2.62
C GLU A 96 0.60 -14.55 1.49
N GLU A 97 -0.51 -15.25 1.75
CA GLU A 97 -1.53 -15.47 0.72
C GLU A 97 -2.22 -14.16 0.33
N GLN A 98 -2.40 -13.24 1.28
CA GLN A 98 -2.88 -11.89 1.00
C GLN A 98 -1.88 -11.10 0.14
N HIS A 99 -0.58 -11.15 0.43
CA HIS A 99 0.47 -10.53 -0.41
C HIS A 99 0.40 -11.01 -1.86
N LYS A 100 0.35 -12.34 -2.04
CA LYS A 100 0.29 -12.98 -3.35
C LYS A 100 -0.98 -12.59 -4.12
N ALA A 101 -2.09 -12.38 -3.43
CA ALA A 101 -3.40 -12.17 -4.04
C ALA A 101 -3.53 -10.85 -4.82
N PHE A 102 -2.85 -9.78 -4.41
CA PHE A 102 -2.91 -8.48 -5.11
C PHE A 102 -1.68 -8.18 -5.99
N LEU A 103 -0.60 -8.96 -5.86
CA LEU A 103 0.66 -8.71 -6.56
C LEU A 103 0.52 -8.67 -8.09
N PRO A 104 -0.24 -9.58 -8.76
CA PRO A 104 -0.43 -9.52 -10.20
C PRO A 104 -1.07 -8.21 -10.68
N GLN A 105 -2.12 -7.74 -9.99
CA GLN A 105 -2.83 -6.52 -10.33
C GLN A 105 -1.97 -5.28 -10.06
N MET A 106 -1.08 -5.34 -9.06
CA MET A 106 -0.09 -4.29 -8.83
C MET A 106 0.89 -4.19 -10.01
N PHE A 107 1.28 -5.32 -10.61
CA PHE A 107 2.11 -5.30 -11.82
C PHE A 107 1.39 -4.71 -13.04
N GLU A 108 0.09 -5.00 -13.23
CA GLU A 108 -0.72 -4.37 -14.28
C GLU A 108 -0.78 -2.84 -14.12
N PHE A 109 -0.99 -2.37 -12.89
CA PHE A 109 -0.96 -0.94 -12.58
C PHE A 109 0.41 -0.31 -12.87
N ASN A 110 1.49 -0.98 -12.46
CA ASN A 110 2.87 -0.52 -12.71
C ASN A 110 3.20 -0.47 -14.21
N GLU A 111 2.73 -1.44 -14.99
CA GLU A 111 2.92 -1.46 -16.44
C GLU A 111 2.23 -0.25 -17.09
N TYR A 112 0.98 0.04 -16.71
CA TYR A 112 0.26 1.21 -17.19
C TYR A 112 1.00 2.51 -16.84
N CYS A 113 1.41 2.67 -15.58
CA CYS A 113 2.16 3.85 -15.15
C CYS A 113 3.46 4.02 -15.93
N THR A 114 4.17 2.92 -16.21
CA THR A 114 5.39 2.92 -17.01
C THR A 114 5.14 3.35 -18.46
N LYS A 115 4.06 2.85 -19.10
CA LYS A 115 3.70 3.22 -20.47
C LYS A 115 3.30 4.69 -20.58
N VAL A 116 2.51 5.20 -19.65
CA VAL A 116 2.13 6.63 -19.59
C VAL A 116 3.37 7.49 -19.38
N ARG A 117 4.23 7.15 -18.40
CA ARG A 117 5.48 7.89 -18.15
C ARG A 117 6.41 7.93 -19.36
N ALA A 118 6.44 6.85 -20.16
CA ALA A 118 7.22 6.74 -21.38
C ALA A 118 6.52 7.33 -22.63
N GLN A 119 5.35 7.97 -22.46
CA GLN A 119 4.52 8.52 -23.55
C GLN A 119 4.13 7.47 -24.61
N LYS A 120 4.10 6.19 -24.23
CA LYS A 120 3.65 5.07 -25.08
C LYS A 120 2.15 4.83 -24.97
N GLU A 121 1.51 5.43 -23.98
CA GLU A 121 0.08 5.38 -23.76
C GLU A 121 -0.40 6.73 -23.22
N LYS A 122 -1.59 7.17 -23.63
CA LYS A 122 -2.18 8.42 -23.15
C LYS A 122 -2.74 8.22 -21.74
N TYR A 123 -2.51 9.17 -20.85
CA TYR A 123 -3.11 9.13 -19.52
C TYR A 123 -4.64 9.21 -19.58
N ASP A 124 -5.28 8.36 -18.79
CA ASP A 124 -6.73 8.28 -18.60
C ASP A 124 -6.98 8.08 -17.10
N ALA A 125 -7.56 9.09 -16.46
CA ALA A 125 -7.81 9.09 -15.03
C ALA A 125 -8.78 7.99 -14.57
N MET A 126 -9.75 7.62 -15.42
CA MET A 126 -10.71 6.55 -15.10
C MET A 126 -10.03 5.19 -15.17
N LYS A 127 -9.27 4.93 -16.24
CA LYS A 127 -8.47 3.70 -16.36
C LYS A 127 -7.46 3.59 -15.22
N PHE A 128 -6.75 4.67 -14.90
CA PHE A 128 -5.83 4.73 -13.78
C PHE A 128 -6.50 4.33 -12.47
N ARG A 129 -7.66 4.93 -12.15
CA ARG A 129 -8.41 4.61 -10.91
C ARG A 129 -8.86 3.16 -10.87
N THR A 130 -9.33 2.61 -12.00
CA THR A 130 -9.70 1.20 -12.09
C THR A 130 -8.52 0.28 -11.81
N LEU A 131 -7.35 0.54 -12.41
CA LEU A 131 -6.14 -0.26 -12.19
C LEU A 131 -5.61 -0.12 -10.77
N LEU A 132 -5.62 1.10 -10.21
CA LEU A 132 -5.23 1.35 -8.82
C LEU A 132 -6.08 0.51 -7.87
N ARG A 133 -7.41 0.57 -8.00
CA ARG A 133 -8.33 -0.21 -7.17
C ARG A 133 -8.15 -1.72 -7.35
N GLY A 134 -7.74 -2.16 -8.54
CA GLY A 134 -7.49 -3.57 -8.86
C GLY A 134 -6.53 -4.25 -7.89
N PHE A 135 -5.54 -3.54 -7.36
CA PHE A 135 -4.65 -4.06 -6.31
C PHE A 135 -4.92 -3.43 -4.94
N ALA A 136 -5.21 -2.11 -4.90
CA ALA A 136 -5.29 -1.37 -3.65
C ALA A 136 -6.51 -1.73 -2.80
N ASP A 137 -7.60 -2.24 -3.37
CA ASP A 137 -8.75 -2.69 -2.58
C ASP A 137 -8.37 -3.87 -1.66
N ASN A 138 -7.70 -4.90 -2.20
CA ASN A 138 -7.22 -6.03 -1.41
C ASN A 138 -5.96 -5.68 -0.60
N GLY A 139 -5.05 -4.87 -1.16
CA GLY A 139 -3.86 -4.42 -0.47
C GLY A 139 -4.19 -3.59 0.78
N ALA A 140 -5.17 -2.68 0.69
CA ALA A 140 -5.61 -1.91 1.85
C ALA A 140 -6.25 -2.80 2.93
N GLN A 141 -7.03 -3.82 2.54
CA GLN A 141 -7.59 -4.77 3.49
C GLN A 141 -6.49 -5.54 4.21
N HIS A 142 -5.50 -6.05 3.46
CA HIS A 142 -4.34 -6.74 4.03
C HIS A 142 -3.58 -5.86 5.04
N LEU A 143 -3.25 -4.61 4.68
CA LEU A 143 -2.53 -3.68 5.57
C LEU A 143 -3.31 -3.40 6.88
N LEU A 144 -4.64 -3.48 6.86
CA LEU A 144 -5.48 -3.35 8.05
C LEU A 144 -5.52 -4.66 8.86
N ASP A 145 -5.71 -5.79 8.19
CA ASP A 145 -5.82 -7.11 8.81
C ASP A 145 -4.56 -7.48 9.56
N GLU A 146 -3.38 -7.28 8.96
CA GLU A 146 -2.11 -7.65 9.59
C GLU A 146 -1.88 -6.88 10.91
N VAL A 147 -2.22 -5.59 10.91
CA VAL A 147 -2.11 -4.75 12.12
C VAL A 147 -3.13 -5.14 13.20
N LEU A 148 -4.35 -5.52 12.81
CA LEU A 148 -5.43 -5.81 13.75
C LEU A 148 -5.41 -7.24 14.30
N LEU A 149 -4.95 -8.21 13.51
CA LEU A 149 -5.09 -9.64 13.77
C LEU A 149 -3.77 -10.34 14.09
N SER A 150 -2.63 -9.82 13.63
CA SER A 150 -1.32 -10.48 13.83
C SER A 150 -0.53 -9.94 15.01
N PHE A 151 -0.84 -8.75 15.52
CA PHE A 151 -0.07 -8.09 16.58
C PHE A 151 -0.84 -7.77 17.86
N ARG A 152 -1.99 -8.43 18.08
CA ARG A 152 -2.80 -8.31 19.31
C ARG A 152 -2.97 -9.64 20.03
#